data_AF-A0A843IDE1-F1
#
_entry.id   AF-A0A843IDE1-F1
#
_cell.length_a   1.000
_cell.length_b   1.000
_cell.length_c   1.000
_cell.angle_alpha   90.00
_cell.angle_beta   90.00
_cell.angle_gamma   90.00
#
_symmetry.space_group_name_H-M   'P 1'
#
loop_
_entity.id
_entity.type
_entity.pdbx_description
1 polymer ?
#
loop_
_entity_poly.entity_id
_entity_poly.type
_entity_poly.pdbx_seq_one_letter_code
_entity_poly.pdbx_strand_id
1 'polypeptide(L)'
;MLESRGQISAEYLLLIGSLIVILMISISFIASQNELTMAMAAARSGVNEGSLYASSAIYPSDTFNDYSKKGYEILIPSSVEIVNISYTDMGHDPNFDKQKIQFMVYAHSSKELDKKELDSIGDRINYNLRKSLALTFETAGSTNKLFNPVFSNHYIFTTANVKWI
;
A
#
# COMPACT_ATOMS: atom_id res chain seq x y z
N MET A 1 44.41 26.75 -44.81
CA MET A 1 44.22 26.01 -43.55
C MET A 1 42.83 26.30 -43.00
N LEU A 2 41.83 25.64 -43.59
CA LEU A 2 40.39 25.62 -43.28
C LEU A 2 39.98 24.25 -43.87
N GLU A 3 39.28 23.30 -43.27
CA GLU A 3 38.34 23.21 -42.16
C GLU A 3 38.39 21.75 -41.68
N SER A 4 38.56 21.51 -40.39
CA SER A 4 38.20 20.22 -39.78
C SER A 4 37.51 20.50 -38.45
N ARG A 5 36.50 21.38 -38.51
CA ARG A 5 35.65 21.73 -37.37
C ARG A 5 34.32 20.99 -37.51
N GLY A 6 34.13 19.97 -36.68
CA GLY A 6 32.82 19.68 -36.10
C GLY A 6 31.79 18.97 -36.98
N GLN A 7 32.18 18.04 -37.85
CA GLN A 7 31.19 17.11 -38.42
C GLN A 7 31.11 15.87 -37.54
N ILE A 8 30.14 15.87 -36.63
CA ILE A 8 29.75 14.66 -35.90
C ILE A 8 29.27 13.65 -36.95
N SER A 9 29.88 12.45 -36.98
CA SER A 9 29.46 11.39 -37.90
C SER A 9 27.96 11.12 -37.69
N ALA A 10 27.21 10.95 -38.78
CA ALA A 10 25.78 10.64 -38.73
C ALA A 10 25.49 9.39 -37.87
N GLU A 11 26.43 8.44 -37.85
CA GLU A 11 26.39 7.25 -37.00
C GLU A 11 26.42 7.60 -35.51
N TYR A 12 27.23 8.58 -35.11
CA TYR A 12 27.32 9.02 -33.71
C TYR A 12 26.05 9.76 -33.28
N LEU A 13 25.46 10.57 -34.15
CA LEU A 13 24.15 11.20 -33.90
C LEU A 13 23.04 10.16 -33.75
N LEU A 14 23.05 9.11 -34.59
CA LEU A 14 22.09 8.02 -34.51
C LEU A 14 22.25 7.21 -33.22
N LEU A 15 23.50 6.92 -32.82
CA LEU A 15 23.79 6.25 -31.55
C LEU A 15 23.31 7.08 -30.35
N ILE A 16 23.65 8.37 -30.27
CA ILE A 16 23.17 9.23 -29.18
C ILE A 16 21.64 9.34 -29.19
N GLY A 17 21.02 9.51 -30.36
CA GLY A 17 19.57 9.57 -30.48
C GLY A 17 18.89 8.30 -29.96
N SER A 18 19.37 7.13 -30.35
CA SER A 18 18.87 5.85 -29.86
C SER A 18 19.07 5.68 -28.34
N LEU A 19 20.21 6.13 -27.81
CA LEU A 19 20.51 6.08 -26.38
C LEU A 19 19.53 6.94 -25.58
N ILE A 20 19.24 8.15 -26.03
CA ILE A 20 18.26 9.04 -25.39
C ILE A 20 16.87 8.38 -25.35
N VAL A 21 16.43 7.79 -26.47
CA VAL A 21 15.13 7.09 -26.53
C VAL A 21 15.08 5.92 -25.54
N ILE A 22 16.13 5.10 -25.49
CA ILE A 22 16.23 3.98 -24.54
C ILE A 22 16.19 4.48 -23.09
N LEU A 23 16.90 5.56 -22.78
CA LEU A 23 16.91 6.17 -21.45
C LEU A 23 15.51 6.68 -21.05
N MET A 24 14.80 7.36 -21.96
CA MET A 24 13.46 7.86 -21.68
C MET A 24 12.46 6.74 -21.37
N ILE A 25 12.48 5.66 -22.15
CA ILE A 25 11.61 4.49 -21.89
C ILE A 25 11.97 3.86 -20.54
N SER A 26 13.26 3.72 -20.25
CA SER A 26 13.74 3.13 -18.98
C SER A 26 13.29 3.92 -17.76
N ILE A 27 13.36 5.26 -17.80
CA ILE A 27 12.93 6.13 -16.69
C ILE A 27 11.44 5.93 -16.39
N SER A 28 10.59 5.85 -17.42
CA SER A 28 9.15 5.65 -17.23
C SER A 28 8.82 4.32 -16.56
N PHE A 29 9.52 3.25 -16.95
CA PHE A 29 9.36 1.92 -16.36
C PHE A 29 9.84 1.89 -14.90
N ILE A 30 11.00 2.49 -14.62
CA ILE A 30 11.56 2.57 -13.26
C ILE A 30 10.63 3.36 -12.34
N ALA A 31 10.08 4.49 -12.81
CA ALA A 31 9.16 5.30 -12.02
C ALA A 31 7.90 4.52 -11.59
N SER A 32 7.32 3.72 -12.50
CA SER A 32 6.16 2.87 -12.19
C SER A 32 6.49 1.75 -11.21
N GLN A 33 7.62 1.06 -11.37
CA GLN A 33 8.06 0.01 -10.43
C GLN A 33 8.37 0.58 -9.04
N ASN A 34 8.92 1.78 -8.99
CA ASN A 34 9.19 2.48 -7.73
C ASN A 34 7.89 2.79 -6.98
N GLU A 35 6.81 3.14 -7.69
CA GLU A 35 5.50 3.42 -7.10
C GLU A 35 4.91 2.20 -6.39
N LEU A 36 4.93 1.02 -7.02
CA LEU A 36 4.48 -0.22 -6.37
C LEU A 36 5.37 -0.63 -5.19
N THR A 37 6.68 -0.39 -5.31
CA THR A 37 7.63 -0.66 -4.21
C THR A 37 7.35 0.23 -3.00
N MET A 38 7.12 1.53 -3.23
CA MET A 38 6.70 2.47 -2.19
C MET A 38 5.35 2.08 -1.58
N ALA A 39 4.38 1.70 -2.41
CA ALA A 39 3.08 1.23 -1.94
C ALA A 39 3.22 -0.02 -1.04
N MET A 40 4.07 -0.98 -1.42
CA MET A 40 4.32 -2.18 -0.61
C MET A 40 5.00 -1.86 0.72
N ALA A 41 5.97 -0.93 0.72
CA ALA A 41 6.64 -0.48 1.94
C ALA A 41 5.66 0.24 2.90
N ALA A 42 4.83 1.14 2.36
CA ALA A 42 3.77 1.81 3.10
C ALA A 42 2.74 0.81 3.64
N ALA A 43 2.31 -0.16 2.82
CA ALA A 43 1.39 -1.20 3.26
C ALA A 43 1.96 -2.01 4.43
N ARG A 44 3.24 -2.40 4.39
CA ARG A 44 3.92 -3.08 5.51
C ARG A 44 3.94 -2.22 6.78
N SER A 45 4.25 -0.93 6.66
CA SER A 45 4.24 -0.01 7.80
C SER A 45 2.85 0.10 8.41
N GLY A 46 1.83 0.36 7.58
CA GLY A 46 0.45 0.52 8.03
C GLY A 46 -0.16 -0.76 8.61
N VAL A 47 0.16 -1.92 8.06
CA VAL A 47 -0.28 -3.22 8.61
C VAL A 47 0.34 -3.48 9.98
N ASN A 48 1.64 -3.20 10.15
CA ASN A 48 2.31 -3.36 11.45
C ASN A 48 1.76 -2.37 12.50
N GLU A 49 1.47 -1.13 12.11
CA GLU A 49 0.78 -0.20 13.00
C GLU A 49 -0.62 -0.70 13.37
N GLY A 50 -1.37 -1.22 12.38
CA GLY A 50 -2.73 -1.71 12.58
C GLY A 50 -2.83 -2.97 13.43
N SER A 51 -1.84 -3.88 13.38
CA SER A 51 -1.80 -5.05 14.26
C SER A 51 -1.52 -4.63 15.71
N LEU A 52 -0.56 -3.73 15.92
CA LEU A 52 -0.12 -3.27 17.25
C LEU A 52 -1.05 -2.23 17.91
N TYR A 53 -1.91 -1.55 17.15
CA TYR A 53 -2.70 -0.42 17.66
C TYR A 53 -3.62 -0.75 18.84
N ALA A 54 -4.01 -2.02 19.00
CA ALA A 54 -4.81 -2.53 20.11
C ALA A 54 -4.27 -2.12 21.49
N SER A 55 -2.95 -2.24 21.71
CA SER A 55 -2.35 -2.00 23.03
C SER A 55 -2.16 -0.54 23.41
N SER A 56 -2.19 0.35 22.42
CA SER A 56 -1.82 1.75 22.61
C SER A 56 -3.00 2.71 22.43
N ALA A 57 -4.20 2.18 22.20
CA ALA A 57 -5.41 2.96 22.01
C ALA A 57 -6.01 3.43 23.35
N ILE A 58 -6.44 4.69 23.39
CA ILE A 58 -7.16 5.27 24.52
C ILE A 58 -8.66 5.07 24.26
N TYR A 59 -9.33 4.33 25.14
CA TYR A 59 -10.75 4.06 25.06
C TYR A 59 -11.53 4.93 26.06
N PRO A 60 -12.72 5.45 25.71
CA PRO A 60 -13.65 6.02 26.68
C PRO A 60 -13.97 5.01 27.79
N SER A 61 -14.21 5.48 29.02
CA SER A 61 -14.42 4.64 30.21
C SER A 61 -15.48 3.57 30.00
N ASP A 62 -16.58 3.91 29.32
CA ASP A 62 -17.71 3.01 29.11
C ASP A 62 -17.37 1.89 28.13
N THR A 63 -16.66 2.23 27.04
CA THR A 63 -16.16 1.26 26.06
C THR A 63 -15.09 0.35 26.65
N PHE A 64 -14.16 0.93 27.42
CA PHE A 64 -13.14 0.15 28.13
C PHE A 64 -13.76 -0.83 29.12
N ASN A 65 -14.76 -0.39 29.89
CA ASN A 65 -15.45 -1.24 30.84
C ASN A 65 -16.25 -2.35 30.16
N ASP A 66 -16.88 -2.08 29.02
CA ASP A 66 -17.58 -3.12 28.24
C ASP A 66 -16.59 -4.15 27.69
N TYR A 67 -15.44 -3.70 27.18
CA TYR A 67 -14.38 -4.57 26.68
C TYR A 67 -13.75 -5.42 27.79
N SER A 68 -13.47 -4.82 28.95
CA SER A 68 -12.91 -5.50 30.11
C SER A 68 -13.89 -6.53 30.70
N LYS A 69 -15.18 -6.19 30.83
CA LYS A 69 -16.18 -7.11 31.42
C LYS A 69 -16.53 -8.29 30.53
N LYS A 70 -16.54 -8.09 29.21
CA LYS A 70 -16.80 -9.16 28.23
C LYS A 70 -15.55 -10.00 27.91
N GLY A 71 -14.39 -9.63 28.44
CA GLY A 71 -13.13 -10.33 28.18
C GLY A 71 -12.63 -10.17 26.75
N TYR A 72 -13.03 -9.09 26.06
CA TYR A 72 -12.67 -8.85 24.67
C TYR A 72 -11.15 -8.78 24.49
N GLU A 73 -10.62 -9.67 23.67
CA GLU A 73 -9.17 -9.85 23.52
C GLU A 73 -8.51 -8.80 22.61
N ILE A 74 -9.29 -7.89 22.02
CA ILE A 74 -8.81 -6.69 21.31
C ILE A 74 -7.94 -5.77 22.16
N LEU A 75 -7.86 -5.97 23.48
CA LEU A 75 -6.94 -5.30 24.39
C LEU A 75 -5.56 -5.99 24.49
N ILE A 76 -5.42 -7.21 23.97
CA ILE A 76 -4.19 -8.01 24.02
C ILE A 76 -3.50 -7.93 22.64
N PRO A 77 -2.44 -7.12 22.49
CA PRO A 77 -1.78 -6.88 21.20
C PRO A 77 -1.04 -8.10 20.63
N SER A 78 -0.75 -9.12 21.45
CA SER A 78 0.18 -10.21 21.14
C SER A 78 -0.46 -11.44 20.48
N SER A 79 -1.75 -11.40 20.15
CA SER A 79 -2.45 -12.56 19.58
C SER A 79 -2.47 -12.61 18.07
N VAL A 80 -1.97 -11.60 17.35
CA VAL A 80 -2.06 -11.52 15.88
C VAL A 80 -0.69 -11.29 15.25
N GLU A 81 -0.28 -12.24 14.40
CA GLU A 81 0.96 -12.21 13.64
C GLU A 81 0.67 -12.00 12.15
N ILE A 82 1.40 -11.12 11.49
CA ILE A 82 1.27 -10.88 10.05
C ILE A 82 2.21 -11.83 9.32
N VAL A 83 1.63 -12.81 8.62
CA VAL A 83 2.39 -13.85 7.92
C VAL A 83 2.87 -13.35 6.57
N ASN A 84 2.00 -12.65 5.82
CA ASN A 84 2.35 -12.14 4.51
C ASN A 84 1.47 -10.95 4.11
N ILE A 85 2.01 -10.09 3.26
CA ILE A 85 1.27 -9.05 2.57
C ILE A 85 1.57 -9.23 1.09
N SER A 86 0.53 -9.34 0.28
CA SER A 86 0.64 -9.47 -1.17
C SER A 86 -0.32 -8.52 -1.85
N TYR A 87 -0.18 -8.37 -3.16
CA TYR A 87 -1.13 -7.62 -3.97
C TYR A 87 -1.47 -8.40 -5.24
N THR A 88 -2.65 -8.10 -5.79
CA THR A 88 -3.11 -8.62 -7.08
C THR A 88 -3.46 -7.44 -7.98
N ASP A 89 -2.99 -7.49 -9.22
CA ASP A 89 -3.41 -6.55 -10.26
C ASP A 89 -4.81 -6.95 -10.76
N MET A 90 -5.77 -6.06 -10.56
CA MET A 90 -7.17 -6.23 -10.95
C MET A 90 -7.46 -5.64 -12.35
N GLY A 91 -6.44 -5.15 -13.03
CA GLY A 91 -6.53 -4.52 -14.34
C GLY A 91 -6.94 -3.04 -14.27
N HIS A 92 -7.31 -2.50 -15.42
CA HIS A 92 -7.64 -1.08 -15.57
C HIS A 92 -9.04 -0.77 -15.03
N ASP A 93 -9.16 0.26 -14.18
CA ASP A 93 -10.44 0.78 -13.68
C ASP A 93 -10.87 1.99 -14.54
N PRO A 94 -11.94 1.85 -15.36
CA PRO A 94 -12.36 2.89 -16.29
C PRO A 94 -12.96 4.13 -15.60
N ASN A 95 -13.32 4.05 -14.33
CA ASN A 95 -13.91 5.20 -13.62
C ASN A 95 -12.87 6.27 -13.26
N PHE A 96 -11.62 5.85 -13.09
CA PHE A 96 -10.53 6.70 -12.63
C PHE A 96 -9.33 6.72 -13.57
N ASP A 97 -9.40 5.98 -14.69
CA ASP A 97 -8.35 5.86 -15.71
C ASP A 97 -6.99 5.45 -15.13
N LYS A 98 -7.00 4.45 -14.25
CA LYS A 98 -5.81 3.96 -13.51
C LYS A 98 -5.83 2.45 -13.34
N GLN A 99 -4.67 1.85 -13.09
CA GLN A 99 -4.59 0.42 -12.78
C GLN A 99 -5.01 0.14 -11.34
N LYS A 100 -5.90 -0.81 -11.15
CA LYS A 100 -6.42 -1.17 -9.83
C LYS A 100 -5.59 -2.29 -9.22
N ILE A 101 -5.03 -2.01 -8.06
CA ILE A 101 -4.27 -2.98 -7.27
C ILE A 101 -5.06 -3.28 -5.99
N GLN A 102 -5.20 -4.56 -5.68
CA GLN A 102 -5.83 -5.01 -4.45
C GLN A 102 -4.80 -5.67 -3.53
N PHE A 103 -4.60 -5.10 -2.34
CA PHE A 103 -3.77 -5.70 -1.30
C PHE A 103 -4.54 -6.80 -0.56
N MET A 104 -3.83 -7.88 -0.24
CA MET A 104 -4.28 -9.01 0.56
C MET A 104 -3.29 -9.24 1.69
N VAL A 105 -3.79 -9.17 2.93
CA VAL A 105 -3.01 -9.44 4.14
C VAL A 105 -3.35 -10.82 4.65
N TYR A 106 -2.34 -11.60 4.97
CA TYR A 106 -2.43 -12.92 5.60
C TYR A 106 -1.96 -12.78 7.04
N ALA A 107 -2.81 -13.15 7.97
CA ALA A 107 -2.54 -13.06 9.39
C ALA A 107 -2.83 -14.39 10.08
N HIS A 108 -2.07 -14.68 11.11
CA HIS A 108 -2.29 -15.80 12.01
C HIS A 108 -2.73 -15.26 13.37
N SER A 109 -3.68 -15.93 14.02
CA SER A 109 -3.97 -15.65 15.43
C SER A 109 -3.54 -16.81 16.30
N SER A 110 -2.73 -16.51 17.33
CA SER A 110 -2.24 -17.51 18.28
C SER A 110 -3.32 -18.00 19.25
N LYS A 111 -4.51 -17.41 19.20
CA LYS A 111 -5.67 -17.76 20.02
C LYS A 111 -6.89 -17.98 19.14
N GLU A 112 -7.83 -18.80 19.63
CA GLU A 112 -9.13 -18.95 18.99
C GLU A 112 -9.98 -17.72 19.26
N LEU A 113 -10.07 -16.83 18.26
CA LEU A 113 -10.92 -15.65 18.27
C LEU A 113 -12.23 -15.91 17.54
N ASP A 114 -13.30 -15.24 17.97
CA ASP A 114 -14.56 -15.33 17.25
C ASP A 114 -14.50 -14.59 15.91
N LYS A 115 -15.45 -14.88 15.02
CA LYS A 115 -15.48 -14.24 13.69
C LYS A 115 -15.59 -12.71 13.77
N LYS A 116 -16.31 -12.16 14.74
CA LYS A 116 -16.51 -10.71 14.86
C LYS A 116 -15.24 -10.01 15.31
N GLU A 117 -14.47 -10.62 16.19
CA GLU A 117 -13.16 -10.16 16.65
C GLU A 117 -12.16 -10.18 15.49
N LEU A 118 -12.13 -11.27 14.72
CA LEU A 118 -11.30 -11.38 13.52
C LEU A 118 -11.68 -10.33 12.46
N ASP A 119 -12.97 -10.12 12.21
CA ASP A 119 -13.45 -9.08 11.28
C ASP A 119 -13.04 -7.68 11.78
N SER A 120 -13.20 -7.39 13.08
CA SER A 120 -12.82 -6.11 13.67
C SER A 120 -11.32 -5.84 13.61
N ILE A 121 -10.48 -6.86 13.84
CA ILE A 121 -9.03 -6.73 13.73
C ILE A 121 -8.65 -6.57 12.25
N GLY A 122 -9.27 -7.33 11.36
CA GLY A 122 -9.05 -7.24 9.92
C GLY A 122 -9.36 -5.85 9.37
N ASP A 123 -10.48 -5.26 9.79
CA ASP A 123 -10.86 -3.90 9.41
C ASP A 123 -9.85 -2.86 9.89
N ARG A 124 -9.32 -3.02 11.11
CA ARG A 124 -8.28 -2.15 11.66
C ARG A 124 -6.97 -2.24 10.87
N ILE A 125 -6.55 -3.46 10.52
CA ILE A 125 -5.35 -3.69 9.69
C ILE A 125 -5.54 -3.03 8.32
N ASN A 126 -6.67 -3.29 7.66
CA ASN A 126 -6.97 -2.73 6.35
C ASN A 126 -7.10 -1.21 6.38
N TYR A 127 -7.69 -0.64 7.42
CA TYR A 127 -7.76 0.81 7.60
C TYR A 127 -6.37 1.44 7.73
N ASN A 128 -5.49 0.89 8.58
CA ASN A 128 -4.15 1.46 8.75
C ASN A 128 -3.25 1.25 7.53
N LEU A 129 -3.39 0.13 6.82
CA LEU A 129 -2.75 -0.10 5.51
C LEU A 129 -3.13 1.03 4.54
N ARG A 130 -4.42 1.27 4.35
CA ARG A 130 -4.94 2.31 3.44
C ARG A 130 -4.56 3.71 3.88
N LYS A 131 -4.63 4.01 5.19
CA LYS A 131 -4.19 5.28 5.76
C LYS A 131 -2.71 5.53 5.47
N SER A 132 -1.85 4.54 5.67
CA SER A 132 -0.41 4.66 5.39
C SER A 132 -0.16 4.96 3.91
N LEU A 133 -0.81 4.22 3.00
CA LEU A 133 -0.74 4.51 1.55
C LEU A 133 -1.17 5.94 1.23
N ALA A 134 -2.30 6.40 1.78
CA ALA A 134 -2.83 7.72 1.49
C ALA A 134 -1.95 8.85 2.01
N LEU A 135 -1.22 8.62 3.10
CA LEU A 135 -0.22 9.55 3.62
C LEU A 135 1.05 9.54 2.76
N THR A 136 1.54 8.36 2.35
CA THR A 136 2.73 8.22 1.49
C THR A 136 2.55 8.87 0.12
N PHE A 137 1.36 8.78 -0.46
CA PHE A 137 1.05 9.40 -1.76
C PHE A 137 0.40 10.78 -1.63
N GLU A 138 0.27 11.32 -0.41
CA GLU A 138 -0.36 12.61 -0.15
C GLU A 138 -1.80 12.74 -0.69
N THR A 139 -2.51 11.61 -0.81
CA THR A 139 -3.87 11.53 -1.36
C THR A 139 -4.97 11.39 -0.30
N ALA A 140 -4.64 11.62 0.98
CA ALA A 140 -5.58 11.57 2.09
C ALA A 140 -6.83 12.46 1.92
N GLY A 141 -6.70 13.61 1.24
CA GLY A 141 -7.83 14.51 0.94
C GLY A 141 -8.73 14.05 -0.20
N SER A 142 -8.28 13.10 -1.03
CA SER A 142 -8.96 12.63 -2.23
C SER A 142 -9.72 11.32 -2.02
N THR A 143 -9.69 10.78 -0.81
CA THR A 143 -10.35 9.52 -0.44
C THR A 143 -11.47 9.75 0.58
N ASN A 144 -12.32 8.74 0.76
CA ASN A 144 -13.30 8.74 1.85
C ASN A 144 -12.64 8.58 3.24
N LYS A 145 -13.47 8.66 4.29
CA LYS A 145 -13.07 8.52 5.70
C LYS A 145 -12.37 7.19 6.04
N LEU A 146 -12.55 6.16 5.21
CA LEU A 146 -11.96 4.83 5.39
C LEU A 146 -10.73 4.61 4.51
N PHE A 147 -10.25 5.66 3.84
CA PHE A 147 -9.14 5.61 2.90
C PHE A 147 -9.37 4.60 1.75
N ASN A 148 -10.60 4.44 1.24
CA ASN A 148 -10.91 3.43 0.22
C ASN A 148 -11.77 3.95 -0.94
N PRO A 149 -11.28 4.00 -2.19
CA PRO A 149 -9.93 3.63 -2.60
C PRO A 149 -8.86 4.69 -2.27
N VAL A 150 -7.59 4.28 -2.20
CA VAL A 150 -6.43 5.19 -2.15
C VAL A 150 -5.90 5.42 -3.56
N PHE A 151 -5.40 6.61 -3.85
CA PHE A 151 -4.91 6.97 -5.18
C PHE A 151 -3.41 7.23 -5.17
N SER A 152 -2.79 6.97 -6.32
CA SER A 152 -1.46 7.45 -6.68
C SER A 152 -1.44 7.89 -8.16
N ASN A 153 -0.27 8.12 -8.72
CA ASN A 153 -0.13 8.63 -10.07
C ASN A 153 -0.68 7.64 -11.11
N HIS A 154 -0.33 6.35 -11.00
CA HIS A 154 -0.77 5.33 -11.97
C HIS A 154 -1.77 4.32 -11.41
N TYR A 155 -1.89 4.23 -10.08
CA TYR A 155 -2.64 3.15 -9.43
C TYR A 155 -3.79 3.64 -8.55
N ILE A 156 -4.72 2.72 -8.33
CA ILE A 156 -5.77 2.78 -7.32
C ILE A 156 -5.59 1.60 -6.40
N PHE A 157 -5.42 1.84 -5.12
CA PHE A 157 -5.23 0.80 -4.13
C PHE A 157 -6.51 0.52 -3.36
N THR A 158 -6.84 -0.75 -3.25
CA THR A 158 -7.93 -1.26 -2.42
C THR A 158 -7.42 -2.42 -1.56
N THR A 159 -8.20 -2.83 -0.56
CA THR A 159 -7.87 -3.96 0.31
C THR A 159 -8.95 -5.03 0.22
N ALA A 160 -8.56 -6.28 0.13
CA ALA A 160 -9.44 -7.41 0.40
C ALA A 160 -9.57 -7.65 1.91
N ASN A 161 -10.53 -8.49 2.31
CA ASN A 161 -10.64 -8.93 3.70
C ASN A 161 -9.37 -9.68 4.11
N VAL A 162 -8.91 -9.47 5.34
CA VAL A 162 -7.74 -10.18 5.88
C VAL A 162 -8.01 -11.67 5.87
N LYS A 163 -7.04 -12.44 5.36
CA LYS A 163 -7.12 -13.90 5.33
C LYS A 163 -6.43 -14.47 6.57
N TRP A 164 -7.22 -15.10 7.42
CA TRP A 164 -6.76 -15.77 8.63
C TRP A 164 -6.30 -17.20 8.29
N ILE A 165 -5.07 -17.55 8.70
CA ILE A 165 -4.43 -18.86 8.47
C ILE A 165 -3.88 -19.47 9.75
#